data_AF-A0A1B7JLN1-F1
#
_entry.id   AF-A0A1B7JLN1-F1
#
_cell.length_a   1.000
_cell.length_b   1.000
_cell.length_c   1.000
_cell.angle_alpha   90.00
_cell.angle_beta   90.00
_cell.angle_gamma   90.00
#
_symmetry.space_group_name_H-M   'P 1'
#
loop_
_entity.id
_entity.type
_entity.pdbx_description
1 polymer ?
#
loop_
_entity_poly.entity_id
_entity_poly.type
_entity_poly.pdbx_seq_one_letter_code
_entity_poly.pdbx_strand_id
1 'polypeptide(L)' 'MKRLLYVLVLLPLATHAGQITMTHPEEEQTENGKTLCTYQNSNYLFTYVTEGKCPYTKTFNTEDSEE' A
#
# COMPACT_ATOMS: atom_id res chain seq x y z
N MET A 1 -0.73 -51.13 -9.18
CA MET A 1 0.35 -50.17 -8.84
C MET A 1 -0.24 -48.77 -8.85
N LYS A 2 -0.34 -48.17 -7.66
CA LYS A 2 -0.95 -46.87 -7.37
C LYS A 2 -0.02 -45.76 -7.88
N ARG A 3 -0.19 -45.34 -9.14
CA ARG A 3 0.48 -44.13 -9.63
C ARG A 3 -0.25 -42.93 -9.03
N LEU A 4 0.14 -42.57 -7.81
CA LEU A 4 -0.16 -41.28 -7.20
C LEU A 4 0.45 -40.20 -8.10
N LEU A 5 -0.33 -39.75 -9.09
CA LEU A 5 -0.09 -38.53 -9.82
C LEU A 5 -0.30 -37.38 -8.82
N TYR A 6 0.76 -37.05 -8.09
CA TYR A 6 0.89 -35.76 -7.44
C TYR A 6 1.01 -34.72 -8.56
N VAL A 7 -0.13 -34.33 -9.14
CA VAL A 7 -0.23 -33.07 -9.87
C VAL A 7 -0.09 -32.00 -8.80
N LEU A 8 1.14 -31.56 -8.59
CA LEU A 8 1.43 -30.36 -7.82
C LEU A 8 0.78 -29.22 -8.60
N VAL A 9 -0.45 -28.89 -8.21
CA VAL A 9 -1.16 -27.72 -8.69
C VAL A 9 -0.33 -26.52 -8.23
N LEU A 10 0.53 -26.02 -9.10
CA LEU A 10 1.06 -24.68 -9.02
C LEU A 10 -0.09 -23.74 -9.37
N LEU A 11 -1.02 -23.57 -8.44
CA LEU A 11 -1.90 -22.41 -8.47
C LEU A 11 -0.97 -21.20 -8.42
N PRO A 12 -1.03 -20.27 -9.39
CA PRO A 12 -0.38 -19.00 -9.21
C PRO A 12 -0.99 -18.42 -7.93
N LEU A 13 -0.16 -18.23 -6.90
CA LEU A 13 -0.45 -17.27 -5.87
C LEU A 13 -0.45 -15.94 -6.60
N ALA A 14 -1.61 -15.58 -7.17
CA ALA A 14 -1.84 -14.24 -7.62
C ALA A 14 -1.82 -13.40 -6.34
N THR A 15 -0.61 -12.99 -5.96
CA THR A 15 -0.42 -11.90 -5.02
C THR A 15 -0.88 -10.67 -5.79
N HIS A 16 -2.20 -10.49 -5.86
CA HIS A 16 -2.78 -9.20 -6.16
C HIS A 16 -2.25 -8.31 -5.02
N ALA A 17 -1.19 -7.55 -5.29
CA ALA A 17 -0.69 -6.54 -4.39
C ALA A 17 -1.71 -5.38 -4.39
N GLY A 18 -2.98 -5.67 -4.08
CA GLY A 18 -4.09 -4.72 -4.06
C GLY A 18 -3.98 -3.76 -2.89
N GLN A 19 -3.07 -4.04 -1.95
CA GLN A 19 -2.73 -3.14 -0.85
C GLN A 19 -1.22 -3.05 -0.68
N ILE A 20 -0.76 -1.86 -0.28
CA ILE A 20 0.63 -1.58 0.05
C ILE A 20 0.69 -0.85 1.39
N THR A 21 1.58 -1.31 2.26
CA THR A 21 1.92 -0.61 3.51
C THR A 21 3.15 0.24 3.29
N MET A 22 3.01 1.55 3.49
CA MET A 22 4.09 2.53 3.33
C MET A 22 4.45 3.14 4.68
N THR A 23 5.69 3.63 4.77
CA THR A 23 6.26 4.21 5.99
C THR A 23 6.98 5.52 5.68
N HIS A 24 7.34 6.26 6.74
CA HIS A 24 8.10 7.52 6.63
C HIS A 24 7.40 8.57 5.73
N PRO A 25 6.19 9.03 6.08
CA PRO A 25 5.54 10.09 5.33
C PRO A 25 6.35 11.39 5.39
N GLU A 26 6.30 12.16 4.31
CA GLU A 26 6.64 13.58 4.34
C GLU A 26 5.45 14.36 4.92
N GLU A 27 5.71 15.24 5.89
CA GLU A 27 4.69 16.02 6.59
C GLU A 27 4.74 17.49 6.16
N GLU A 28 3.61 18.03 5.70
CA GLU A 28 3.44 19.45 5.39
C GLU A 28 2.24 20.02 6.17
N GLN A 29 2.42 21.15 6.85
CA GLN A 29 1.31 21.83 7.53
C GLN A 29 0.49 22.67 6.53
N THR A 30 -0.81 22.43 6.50
CA THR A 30 -1.77 23.19 5.70
C THR A 30 -2.32 24.39 6.48
N GLU A 31 -2.81 25.40 5.76
CA GLU A 31 -3.34 26.66 6.32
C GLU A 31 -4.46 26.46 7.36
N ASN A 32 -5.18 25.34 7.29
CA ASN A 32 -6.31 25.03 8.18
C ASN A 32 -5.92 24.25 9.45
N GLY A 33 -4.64 24.17 9.79
CA GLY A 33 -4.17 23.39 10.95
C GLY A 33 -4.24 21.87 10.76
N LYS A 34 -4.44 21.42 9.52
CA LYS A 34 -4.34 20.01 9.13
C LYS A 34 -2.93 19.74 8.60
N THR A 35 -2.52 18.49 8.65
CA THR A 35 -1.24 18.03 8.09
C THR A 35 -1.50 17.19 6.85
N LEU A 36 -0.82 17.52 5.76
CA LEU A 36 -0.72 16.71 4.56
C LEU A 36 0.42 15.71 4.75
N CYS A 37 0.10 14.42 4.57
CA CYS A 37 1.03 13.31 4.66
C CYS A 37 1.24 12.71 3.27
N THR A 38 2.46 12.79 2.75
CA THR A 38 2.82 12.20 1.46
C THR A 38 3.63 10.93 1.67
N TYR A 39 3.13 9.80 1.18
CA TYR A 39 3.82 8.52 1.20
C TYR A 39 4.28 8.20 -0.22
N GLN A 40 5.59 8.11 -0.42
CA GLN A 40 6.17 7.92 -1.74
C GLN A 40 7.21 6.80 -1.77
N ASN A 41 7.21 6.03 -2.84
CA ASN A 41 8.33 5.19 -3.25
C ASN A 41 8.50 5.27 -4.78
N SER A 42 9.35 4.42 -5.36
CA SER A 42 9.61 4.45 -6.81
C SER A 42 8.41 4.08 -7.69
N ASN A 43 7.33 3.52 -7.14
CA ASN A 43 6.17 3.02 -7.88
C ASN A 43 4.85 3.70 -7.49
N TYR A 44 4.74 4.25 -6.28
CA TYR A 44 3.48 4.78 -5.74
C TYR A 44 3.67 6.13 -5.05
N LEU A 45 2.64 6.96 -5.16
CA LEU A 45 2.50 8.25 -4.47
C LEU A 45 1.10 8.30 -3.86
N PHE A 46 1.00 8.38 -2.54
CA PHE A 46 -0.26 8.59 -1.85
C PHE A 46 -0.23 9.85 -0.99
N THR A 47 -1.35 10.55 -0.95
CA THR A 47 -1.55 11.69 -0.06
C THR A 47 -2.65 11.38 0.96
N TYR A 48 -2.47 11.83 2.20
CA TYR A 48 -3.43 11.62 3.27
C TYR A 48 -3.46 12.86 4.17
N VAL A 49 -4.64 13.45 4.35
CA VAL A 49 -4.80 14.63 5.23
C VAL A 49 -5.29 14.18 6.59
N THR A 50 -4.65 14.66 7.65
CA THR A 50 -5.02 14.35 9.03
C THR A 50 -5.01 15.58 9.92
N GLU A 51 -5.73 15.51 11.04
CA GLU A 51 -5.69 16.51 12.10
C GLU A 51 -4.63 16.07 13.11
N GLY A 52 -3.42 16.64 13.00
CA GLY A 52 -2.28 16.28 13.84
C GLY A 52 -1.13 15.63 13.08
N LYS A 53 -0.40 14.70 13.71
CA LYS A 53 0.79 14.07 13.12
C LYS A 53 0.43 12.99 12.11
N CYS A 54 1.25 12.86 11.07
CA CYS A 54 1.11 11.76 10.13
C CYS A 54 1.35 10.40 10.79
N PRO A 55 0.52 9.37 10.51
CA PRO A 55 0.84 8.01 10.91
C PRO A 55 2.21 7.60 10.36
N TYR A 56 3.07 7.02 11.18
CA TYR A 56 4.37 6.56 10.66
C TYR A 56 4.21 5.47 9.60
N THR A 57 3.14 4.66 9.69
CA THR A 57 2.82 3.57 8.78
C THR A 57 1.35 3.65 8.38
N LYS A 58 1.07 3.45 7.10
CA LYS A 58 -0.30 3.42 6.56
C LYS A 58 -0.41 2.45 5.39
N THR A 59 -1.53 1.74 5.34
CA THR A 59 -1.86 0.83 4.24
C THR A 59 -2.82 1.54 3.29
N PHE A 60 -2.53 1.45 2.00
CA PHE A 60 -3.30 2.02 0.90
C PHE A 60 -3.72 0.91 -0.05
N ASN A 61 -4.83 1.09 -0.77
CA ASN A 61 -5.08 0.22 -1.92
C ASN A 61 -4.23 0.74 -3.09
N THR A 62 -3.58 -0.16 -3.81
CA THR A 62 -2.70 0.24 -4.92
C THR A 62 -3.47 0.78 -6.12
N GLU A 63 -4.72 0.37 -6.28
CA GLU A 63 -5.66 0.89 -7.28
C GLU A 63 -5.93 2.40 -7.08
N ASP A 64 -5.85 2.91 -5.85
CA ASP A 64 -6.06 4.33 -5.53
C ASP A 64 -4.93 5.23 -6.08
N SER A 65 -3.82 4.65 -6.57
CA SER A 65 -2.68 5.40 -7.17
C SER A 65 -2.76 5.53 -8.68
N GLU A 66 -3.67 4.81 -9.34
CA GLU A 66 -3.78 4.76 -10.82
C GLU A 66 -4.86 5.70 -11.38
N GLU A 67 -5.49 6.53 -10.54
CA GLU A 67 -6.49 7.54 -10.94
C GLU A 67 -5.87 8.87 -11.43
#